data_AF-A0A7S0M3F6-F1
#
_entry.id   AF-A0A7S0M3F6-F1
#
_cell.length_a   1.000
_cell.length_b   1.000
_cell.length_c   1.000
_cell.angle_alpha   90.00
_cell.angle_beta   90.00
_cell.angle_gamma   90.00
#
_symmetry.space_group_name_H-M   'P 1'
#
loop_
_entity.id
_entity.type
_entity.pdbx_description
1 polymer ?
#
loop_
_entity_poly.entity_id
_entity_poly.type
_entity_poly.pdbx_seq_one_letter_code
_entity_poly.pdbx_strand_id
1 'polypeptide(L)'
;TDSPDLRVRCNAAQSLANLLTQEPNRAALFAIPDAVGRFAALSCAKVVPGTRVQPGGVLVMRAATLAMAQLANSQTVENKRRFMDTGLIRPICRLTRSEDKATRMAAARGVLWLCQSPGNSRDKWHRSQDVTPLGWTTEQLSEAVRAAASPDAQVTTQILLGFRCICTAVNSGNMLARTEILAILSSSLRGELFQDNFPLLMAALGLVAVLAEFPWPSDMLDAGLHEPLLT
;
A
#
# COMPACT_ATOMS: atom_id res chain seq x y z
N THR A 1 5.47 18.32 15.37
CA THR A 1 4.42 17.30 15.55
C THR A 1 4.08 17.05 17.01
N ASP A 2 4.85 17.58 17.96
CA ASP A 2 4.78 17.17 19.37
C ASP A 2 3.96 18.13 20.24
N SER A 3 3.20 19.03 19.60
CA SER A 3 2.30 19.95 20.31
C SER A 3 1.17 19.16 20.98
N PRO A 4 0.79 19.48 22.22
CA PRO A 4 -0.40 18.89 22.83
C PRO A 4 -1.69 19.29 22.09
N ASP A 5 -1.69 20.40 21.36
CA ASP A 5 -2.83 20.87 20.59
C ASP A 5 -3.03 20.05 19.30
N LEU A 6 -4.19 19.40 19.19
CA LEU A 6 -4.59 18.62 18.02
C LEU A 6 -4.78 19.48 16.77
N ARG A 7 -5.23 20.73 16.90
CA ARG A 7 -5.40 21.64 15.76
C ARG A 7 -4.05 22.03 15.18
N VAL A 8 -3.07 22.33 16.05
CA VAL A 8 -1.70 22.62 15.62
C VAL A 8 -1.08 21.40 14.93
N ARG A 9 -1.24 20.20 15.50
CA ARG A 9 -0.78 18.96 14.87
C ARG A 9 -1.43 18.71 13.52
N CYS A 10 -2.75 18.92 13.42
CA CYS A 10 -3.50 18.72 12.18
C CYS A 10 -3.04 19.69 11.09
N ASN A 11 -2.94 20.98 11.43
CA ASN A 11 -2.48 22.00 10.50
C ASN A 11 -1.05 21.72 10.02
N ALA A 12 -0.15 21.38 10.94
CA ALA A 12 1.23 21.04 10.61
C ALA A 12 1.32 19.81 9.69
N ALA A 13 0.59 18.73 10.00
CA ALA A 13 0.56 17.52 9.17
C ALA A 13 -0.05 17.80 7.78
N GLN A 14 -1.08 18.63 7.70
CA GLN A 14 -1.72 18.99 6.43
C GLN A 14 -0.80 19.87 5.57
N SER A 15 -0.18 20.89 6.17
CA SER A 15 0.82 21.72 5.48
C SER A 15 1.98 20.87 4.97
N LEU A 16 2.45 19.92 5.78
CA LEU A 16 3.51 19.01 5.37
C LEU A 16 3.07 18.10 4.22
N ALA A 17 1.87 17.51 4.28
CA ALA A 17 1.33 16.72 3.18
C ALA A 17 1.24 17.52 1.87
N ASN A 18 0.85 18.81 1.95
CA ASN A 18 0.80 19.69 0.78
C ASN A 18 2.20 20.00 0.23
N LEU A 19 3.18 20.28 1.09
CA LEU A 19 4.57 20.49 0.68
C LEU A 19 5.16 19.25 0.00
N LEU A 20 4.84 18.05 0.53
CA LEU A 20 5.34 16.78 0.02
C LEU A 20 4.76 16.36 -1.34
N THR A 21 3.88 17.16 -1.95
CA THR A 21 3.47 16.96 -3.34
C THR A 21 4.62 17.18 -4.33
N GLN A 22 5.64 17.95 -3.94
CA GLN A 22 6.81 18.27 -4.74
C GLN A 22 7.99 17.35 -4.39
N GLU A 23 8.66 16.79 -5.41
CA GLU A 23 9.81 15.89 -5.21
C GLU A 23 10.96 16.50 -4.42
N PRO A 24 11.38 17.77 -4.63
CA PRO A 24 12.44 18.38 -3.84
C PRO A 24 12.14 18.39 -2.33
N ASN A 25 10.87 18.58 -1.95
CA ASN A 25 10.46 18.59 -0.55
C ASN A 25 10.50 17.18 0.06
N ARG A 26 10.16 16.14 -0.72
CA ARG A 26 10.30 14.75 -0.29
C ARG A 26 11.77 14.39 -0.06
N ALA A 27 12.63 14.73 -1.02
CA ALA A 27 14.07 14.51 -0.91
C ALA A 27 14.67 15.24 0.31
N ALA A 28 14.29 16.50 0.52
CA ALA A 28 14.71 17.28 1.68
C ALA A 28 14.24 16.65 2.99
N LEU A 29 13.00 16.14 3.06
CA LEU A 29 12.50 15.50 4.28
C LEU A 29 13.25 14.20 4.61
N PHE A 30 13.59 13.39 3.61
CA PHE A 30 14.40 12.19 3.81
C PHE A 30 15.83 12.50 4.27
N ALA A 31 16.35 13.70 4.00
CA ALA A 31 17.67 14.11 4.46
C ALA A 31 17.69 14.53 5.94
N ILE A 32 16.51 14.73 6.57
CA ILE A 32 16.42 15.12 7.99
C ILE A 32 16.32 13.84 8.84
N PRO A 33 17.28 13.58 9.74
CA PRO A 33 17.21 12.44 10.66
C PRO A 33 15.90 12.41 11.44
N ASP A 34 15.30 11.23 11.57
CA ASP A 34 14.05 10.95 12.31
C ASP A 34 12.79 11.71 11.88
N ALA A 35 12.85 12.60 10.88
CA ALA A 35 11.69 13.37 10.44
C ALA A 35 10.55 12.49 9.95
N VAL A 36 10.90 11.41 9.25
CA VAL A 36 9.95 10.45 8.67
C VAL A 36 9.38 9.51 9.74
N GLY A 37 10.18 9.13 10.74
CA GLY A 37 9.72 8.28 11.85
C GLY A 37 8.59 8.90 12.67
N ARG A 38 8.54 10.24 12.75
CA ARG A 38 7.48 10.97 13.46
C ARG A 38 6.08 10.78 12.85
N PHE A 39 5.96 10.44 11.57
CA PHE A 39 4.65 10.14 10.97
C PHE A 39 4.05 8.85 11.49
N ALA A 40 4.87 7.86 11.83
CA ALA A 40 4.38 6.61 12.40
C ALA A 40 3.64 6.87 13.73
N ALA A 41 4.16 7.76 14.57
CA ALA A 41 3.52 8.13 15.83
C ALA A 41 2.16 8.83 15.64
N LEU A 42 1.97 9.55 14.53
CA LEU A 42 0.73 10.26 14.21
C LEU A 42 -0.34 9.35 13.57
N SER A 43 0.00 8.11 13.24
CA SER A 43 -0.90 7.14 12.58
C SER A 43 -1.84 6.40 13.55
N CYS A 44 -1.83 6.75 14.83
CA CYS A 44 -2.60 6.08 15.87
C CYS A 44 -3.77 6.96 16.34
N ALA A 45 -4.94 6.80 15.73
CA ALA A 45 -6.18 7.41 16.22
C ALA A 45 -7.36 6.43 16.11
N LYS A 46 -8.26 6.49 17.09
CA LYS A 46 -9.51 5.72 17.08
C LYS A 46 -10.61 6.55 16.42
N VAL A 47 -11.30 5.95 15.45
CA VAL A 47 -12.46 6.54 14.78
C VAL A 47 -13.68 6.40 15.69
N VAL A 48 -14.61 7.36 15.61
CA VAL A 48 -15.91 7.28 16.30
C VAL A 48 -16.98 7.01 15.24
N PRO A 49 -17.57 5.81 15.21
CA PRO A 49 -18.62 5.48 14.26
C PRO A 49 -19.87 6.35 14.44
N GLY A 50 -20.53 6.71 13.34
CA GLY A 50 -21.83 7.40 13.36
C GLY A 50 -21.78 8.92 13.58
N THR A 51 -20.62 9.52 13.85
CA THR A 51 -20.51 10.98 14.01
C THR A 51 -20.15 11.68 12.70
N ARG A 52 -20.87 12.78 12.39
CA ARG A 52 -20.53 13.67 11.25
C ARG A 52 -19.19 14.39 11.46
N VAL A 53 -18.85 14.67 12.71
CA VAL A 53 -17.58 15.30 13.10
C VAL A 53 -16.68 14.25 13.75
N GLN A 54 -15.52 14.04 13.16
CA GLN A 54 -14.52 13.12 13.69
C GLN A 54 -13.65 13.83 14.73
N PRO A 55 -13.15 13.11 15.76
CA PRO A 55 -12.22 13.69 16.73
C PRO A 55 -10.98 14.30 16.07
N GLY A 56 -10.39 15.32 16.69
CA GLY A 56 -9.18 15.96 16.17
C GLY A 56 -8.03 14.96 15.88
N GLY A 57 -7.93 13.88 16.66
CA GLY A 57 -6.97 12.80 16.42
C GLY A 57 -7.16 12.10 15.07
N VAL A 58 -8.39 11.91 14.60
CA VAL A 58 -8.67 11.31 13.28
C VAL A 58 -8.28 12.26 12.16
N LEU A 59 -8.46 13.57 12.33
CA LEU A 59 -8.01 14.58 11.36
C LEU A 59 -6.47 14.59 11.25
N VAL A 60 -5.78 14.49 12.38
CA VAL A 60 -4.31 14.34 12.42
C VAL A 60 -3.88 13.06 11.71
N MET A 61 -4.55 11.93 11.98
CA MET A 61 -4.27 10.64 11.33
C MET A 61 -4.46 10.71 9.81
N ARG A 62 -5.56 11.32 9.34
CA ARG A 62 -5.81 11.55 7.90
C ARG A 62 -4.67 12.34 7.26
N ALA A 63 -4.29 13.46 7.86
CA ALA A 63 -3.22 14.32 7.34
C ALA A 63 -1.86 13.61 7.35
N ALA A 64 -1.54 12.87 8.41
CA ALA A 64 -0.31 12.07 8.48
C ALA A 64 -0.29 10.95 7.42
N THR A 65 -1.43 10.30 7.18
CA THR A 65 -1.58 9.27 6.15
C THR A 65 -1.39 9.84 4.76
N LEU A 66 -1.91 11.03 4.50
CA LEU A 66 -1.67 11.74 3.24
C LEU A 66 -0.18 12.07 3.08
N ALA A 67 0.50 12.57 4.12
CA ALA A 67 1.93 12.84 4.07
C ALA A 67 2.75 11.56 3.78
N MET A 68 2.43 10.43 4.43
CA MET A 68 3.06 9.13 4.15
C MET A 68 2.82 8.67 2.71
N ALA A 69 1.59 8.80 2.21
CA ALA A 69 1.28 8.46 0.83
C ALA A 69 2.06 9.34 -0.16
N GLN A 70 2.18 10.64 0.11
CA GLN A 70 2.99 11.53 -0.72
C GLN A 70 4.46 11.15 -0.71
N LEU A 71 5.03 10.75 0.44
CA LEU A 71 6.40 10.25 0.51
C LEU A 71 6.60 8.98 -0.32
N ALA A 72 5.64 8.05 -0.29
CA ALA A 72 5.67 6.85 -1.13
C ALA A 72 5.58 7.17 -2.63
N ASN A 73 4.98 8.30 -3.01
CA ASN A 73 4.89 8.81 -4.38
C ASN A 73 6.16 9.53 -4.86
N SER A 74 7.33 9.03 -4.47
CA SER A 74 8.59 9.59 -4.95
C SER A 74 8.87 9.25 -6.42
N GLN A 75 9.47 10.21 -7.12
CA GLN A 75 9.92 10.10 -8.51
C GLN A 75 11.34 9.54 -8.65
N THR A 76 11.97 9.09 -7.58
CA THR A 76 13.30 8.44 -7.65
C THR A 76 13.29 7.09 -6.92
N VAL A 77 14.07 6.13 -7.44
CA VAL A 77 14.25 4.82 -6.78
C VAL A 77 14.89 4.99 -5.40
N GLU A 78 15.83 5.91 -5.27
CA GLU A 78 16.57 6.17 -4.03
C GLU A 78 15.65 6.64 -2.90
N ASN A 79 14.78 7.63 -3.14
CA ASN A 79 13.85 8.10 -2.11
C ASN A 79 12.79 7.04 -1.76
N LYS A 80 12.38 6.20 -2.72
CA LYS A 80 11.53 5.05 -2.42
C LYS A 80 12.24 4.04 -1.52
N ARG A 81 13.50 3.73 -1.79
CA ARG A 81 14.31 2.88 -0.91
C ARG A 81 14.39 3.48 0.50
N ARG A 82 14.67 4.78 0.61
CA ARG A 82 14.66 5.48 1.91
C ARG A 82 13.32 5.36 2.62
N PHE A 83 12.20 5.47 1.92
CA PHE A 83 10.87 5.21 2.51
C PHE A 83 10.73 3.79 3.06
N MET A 84 11.24 2.79 2.34
CA MET A 84 11.20 1.40 2.79
C MET A 84 12.06 1.20 4.06
N ASP A 85 13.20 1.89 4.12
CA ASP A 85 14.15 1.83 5.24
C ASP A 85 13.65 2.57 6.49
N THR A 86 12.73 3.53 6.35
CA THR A 86 12.18 4.27 7.51
C THR A 86 11.19 3.46 8.34
N GLY A 87 10.86 2.23 7.95
CA GLY A 87 9.88 1.38 8.63
C GLY A 87 8.43 1.83 8.46
N LEU A 88 8.15 2.77 7.54
CA LEU A 88 6.79 3.31 7.33
C LEU A 88 5.86 2.35 6.56
N ILE A 89 6.40 1.28 5.97
CA ILE A 89 5.59 0.25 5.28
C ILE A 89 4.55 -0.35 6.22
N ARG A 90 4.94 -0.75 7.44
CA ARG A 90 3.98 -1.33 8.40
C ARG A 90 2.89 -0.33 8.81
N PRO A 91 3.20 0.91 9.23
CA PRO A 91 2.18 1.94 9.50
C PRO A 91 1.22 2.19 8.33
N ILE A 92 1.74 2.38 7.11
CA ILE A 92 0.87 2.66 5.96
C ILE A 92 0.02 1.44 5.59
N CYS A 93 0.55 0.22 5.67
CA CYS A 93 -0.20 -1.02 5.47
C CYS A 93 -1.29 -1.21 6.54
N ARG A 94 -1.01 -0.89 7.80
CA ARG A 94 -2.03 -0.94 8.87
C ARG A 94 -3.18 0.05 8.63
N LEU A 95 -2.87 1.25 8.13
CA LEU A 95 -3.86 2.29 7.87
C LEU A 95 -4.83 1.94 6.74
N THR A 96 -4.52 0.97 5.88
CA THR A 96 -5.48 0.46 4.88
C THR A 96 -6.69 -0.22 5.50
N ARG A 97 -6.62 -0.56 6.79
CA ARG A 97 -7.72 -1.16 7.59
C ARG A 97 -8.41 -0.16 8.53
N SER A 98 -8.12 1.13 8.40
CA SER A 98 -8.78 2.18 9.19
C SER A 98 -10.31 2.13 9.02
N GLU A 99 -11.07 2.42 10.08
CA GLU A 99 -12.54 2.61 9.92
C GLU A 99 -12.85 3.86 9.07
N ASP A 100 -11.92 4.82 9.04
CA ASP A 100 -12.04 6.03 8.25
C ASP A 100 -11.69 5.80 6.78
N LYS A 101 -12.70 5.90 5.91
CA LYS A 101 -12.56 5.67 4.45
C LYS A 101 -11.48 6.53 3.81
N ALA A 102 -11.38 7.82 4.16
CA ALA A 102 -10.39 8.71 3.58
C ALA A 102 -8.96 8.26 3.92
N THR A 103 -8.73 7.89 5.18
CA THR A 103 -7.47 7.30 5.66
C THR A 103 -7.15 6.00 4.93
N ARG A 104 -8.09 5.05 4.85
CA ARG A 104 -7.87 3.78 4.13
C ARG A 104 -7.45 3.99 2.69
N MET A 105 -8.17 4.85 1.98
CA MET A 105 -7.93 5.08 0.55
C MET A 105 -6.61 5.82 0.31
N ALA A 106 -6.24 6.77 1.17
CA ALA A 106 -4.94 7.43 1.12
C ALA A 106 -3.79 6.43 1.36
N ALA A 107 -3.94 5.56 2.37
CA ALA A 107 -2.98 4.51 2.68
C ALA A 107 -2.82 3.50 1.52
N ALA A 108 -3.93 3.00 0.99
CA ALA A 108 -3.94 2.06 -0.14
C ALA A 108 -3.28 2.66 -1.39
N ARG A 109 -3.51 3.95 -1.64
CA ARG A 109 -2.86 4.68 -2.73
C ARG A 109 -1.36 4.84 -2.48
N GLY A 110 -0.94 5.10 -1.24
CA GLY A 110 0.47 5.13 -0.87
C GLY A 110 1.17 3.79 -1.10
N VAL A 111 0.52 2.67 -0.76
CA VAL A 111 1.04 1.32 -1.04
C VAL A 111 1.16 1.09 -2.56
N LEU A 112 0.12 1.41 -3.34
CA LEU A 112 0.19 1.35 -4.81
C LEU A 112 1.37 2.16 -5.34
N TRP A 113 1.50 3.41 -4.91
CA TRP A 113 2.55 4.31 -5.38
C TRP A 113 3.93 3.78 -5.02
N LEU A 114 4.12 3.17 -3.85
CA LEU A 114 5.40 2.56 -3.48
C LEU A 114 5.80 1.48 -4.48
N CYS A 115 4.85 0.65 -4.89
CA CYS A 115 5.08 -0.45 -5.82
C CYS A 115 5.33 -0.03 -7.27
N GLN A 116 4.87 1.16 -7.70
CA GLN A 116 5.01 1.59 -9.09
C GLN A 116 6.43 2.06 -9.43
N SER A 117 6.81 2.02 -10.71
CA SER A 117 8.10 2.60 -11.12
C SER A 117 8.07 4.14 -11.01
N PRO A 118 9.18 4.79 -10.64
CA PRO A 118 9.19 6.23 -10.46
C PRO A 118 8.78 6.96 -11.75
N GLY A 119 7.95 8.00 -11.62
CA GLY A 119 7.41 8.74 -12.77
C GLY A 119 6.20 8.09 -13.45
N ASN A 120 5.87 6.82 -13.14
CA ASN A 120 4.70 6.16 -13.71
C ASN A 120 3.45 6.31 -12.82
N SER A 121 2.79 7.46 -12.91
CA SER A 121 1.57 7.77 -12.14
C SER A 121 0.28 7.86 -12.98
N ARG A 122 0.39 7.75 -14.31
CA ARG A 122 -0.72 8.11 -15.22
C ARG A 122 -1.68 6.97 -15.52
N ASP A 123 -1.22 5.72 -15.50
CA ASP A 123 -2.12 4.58 -15.63
C ASP A 123 -1.72 3.43 -14.71
N LYS A 124 -2.52 3.23 -13.66
CA LYS A 124 -2.36 2.12 -12.69
C LYS A 124 -2.73 0.76 -13.28
N TRP A 125 -3.43 0.70 -14.40
CA TRP A 125 -3.82 -0.54 -15.07
C TRP A 125 -2.74 -1.05 -16.01
N HIS A 126 -1.92 -0.14 -16.55
CA HIS A 126 -0.77 -0.48 -17.36
C HIS A 126 0.42 -0.88 -16.48
N ARG A 127 0.95 -2.08 -16.71
CA ARG A 127 2.25 -2.47 -16.19
C ARG A 127 3.30 -1.83 -17.10
N SER A 128 4.11 -0.91 -16.56
CA SER A 128 5.34 -0.53 -17.26
C SER A 128 6.21 -1.78 -17.37
N GLN A 129 6.87 -1.99 -18.51
CA GLN A 129 7.82 -3.09 -18.68
C GLN A 129 8.95 -3.03 -17.63
N ASP A 130 9.21 -1.84 -17.08
CA ASP A 130 10.17 -1.63 -16.00
C ASP A 130 9.55 -2.05 -14.66
N VAL A 131 9.86 -3.28 -14.23
CA VAL A 131 9.64 -3.71 -12.85
C VAL A 131 10.45 -2.82 -11.92
N THR A 132 9.84 -2.34 -10.84
CA THR A 132 10.53 -1.40 -9.94
C THR A 132 11.68 -2.13 -9.23
N PRO A 133 12.94 -1.66 -9.35
CA PRO A 133 14.11 -2.34 -8.78
C PRO A 133 14.26 -2.05 -7.27
N LEU A 134 13.18 -2.25 -6.53
CA LEU A 134 13.16 -2.17 -5.07
C LEU A 134 13.41 -3.56 -4.50
N GLY A 135 14.40 -3.68 -3.62
CA GLY A 135 14.67 -4.90 -2.87
C GLY A 135 13.66 -5.07 -1.74
N TRP A 136 12.44 -5.50 -2.06
CA TRP A 136 11.41 -5.77 -1.06
C TRP A 136 11.83 -6.95 -0.18
N THR A 137 11.83 -6.76 1.14
CA THR A 137 12.05 -7.87 2.07
C THR A 137 10.79 -8.73 2.20
N THR A 138 10.96 -9.97 2.65
CA THR A 138 9.82 -10.87 2.91
C THR A 138 8.84 -10.26 3.90
N GLU A 139 9.31 -9.57 4.94
CA GLU A 139 8.48 -8.92 5.95
C GLU A 139 7.66 -7.79 5.33
N GLN A 140 8.29 -6.96 4.49
CA GLN A 140 7.61 -5.86 3.80
C GLN A 140 6.54 -6.36 2.83
N LEU A 141 6.83 -7.44 2.08
CA LEU A 141 5.84 -8.11 1.23
C LEU A 141 4.70 -8.68 2.08
N SER A 142 4.99 -9.35 3.20
CA SER A 142 3.97 -9.92 4.09
C SER A 142 3.05 -8.85 4.67
N GLU A 143 3.58 -7.69 5.10
CA GLU A 143 2.77 -6.56 5.57
C GLU A 143 1.87 -6.01 4.45
N ALA A 144 2.40 -5.85 3.24
CA ALA A 144 1.62 -5.36 2.11
C ALA A 144 0.54 -6.36 1.69
N VAL A 145 0.83 -7.67 1.66
CA VAL A 145 -0.15 -8.70 1.30
C VAL A 145 -1.27 -8.75 2.34
N ARG A 146 -0.92 -8.67 3.64
CA ARG A 146 -1.92 -8.51 4.70
C ARG A 146 -2.79 -7.27 4.49
N ALA A 147 -2.24 -6.17 4.00
CA ALA A 147 -3.03 -4.98 3.69
C ALA A 147 -4.04 -5.19 2.56
N ALA A 148 -3.78 -6.13 1.62
CA ALA A 148 -4.69 -6.51 0.55
C ALA A 148 -5.86 -7.39 1.03
N ALA A 149 -5.78 -8.03 2.20
CA ALA A 149 -6.91 -8.72 2.83
C ALA A 149 -7.94 -7.74 3.46
N SER A 150 -8.18 -6.61 2.80
CA SER A 150 -9.14 -5.60 3.25
C SER A 150 -10.58 -6.00 2.91
N PRO A 151 -11.56 -5.72 3.78
CA PRO A 151 -12.97 -5.88 3.43
C PRO A 151 -13.45 -4.81 2.41
N ASP A 152 -12.65 -3.77 2.17
CA ASP A 152 -12.92 -2.72 1.19
C ASP A 152 -12.29 -3.11 -0.16
N ALA A 153 -13.13 -3.51 -1.12
CA ALA A 153 -12.68 -3.94 -2.45
C ALA A 153 -11.83 -2.89 -3.17
N GLN A 154 -12.06 -1.59 -2.93
CA GLN A 154 -11.25 -0.54 -3.55
C GLN A 154 -9.82 -0.53 -2.99
N VAL A 155 -9.65 -0.81 -1.70
CA VAL A 155 -8.33 -0.95 -1.07
C VAL A 155 -7.60 -2.14 -1.68
N THR A 156 -8.24 -3.30 -1.70
CA THR A 156 -7.67 -4.53 -2.27
C THR A 156 -7.26 -4.32 -3.73
N THR A 157 -8.15 -3.74 -4.54
CA THR A 157 -7.85 -3.41 -5.95
C THR A 157 -6.57 -2.60 -6.10
N GLN A 158 -6.38 -1.55 -5.31
CA GLN A 158 -5.19 -0.67 -5.43
C GLN A 158 -3.91 -1.43 -5.08
N ILE A 159 -3.95 -2.27 -4.05
CA ILE A 159 -2.77 -3.02 -3.60
C ILE A 159 -2.42 -4.12 -4.59
N LEU A 160 -3.41 -4.86 -5.12
CA LEU A 160 -3.19 -5.87 -6.16
C LEU A 160 -2.58 -5.26 -7.43
N LEU A 161 -3.06 -4.08 -7.84
CA LEU A 161 -2.45 -3.33 -8.94
C LEU A 161 -0.99 -2.95 -8.64
N GLY A 162 -0.68 -2.61 -7.39
CA GLY A 162 0.69 -2.39 -6.95
C GLY A 162 1.56 -3.63 -7.07
N PHE A 163 1.10 -4.80 -6.61
CA PHE A 163 1.88 -6.03 -6.66
C PHE A 163 2.34 -6.41 -8.06
N ARG A 164 1.52 -6.14 -9.08
CA ARG A 164 1.88 -6.36 -10.49
C ARG A 164 3.16 -5.62 -10.90
N CYS A 165 3.44 -4.46 -10.29
CA CYS A 165 4.60 -3.64 -10.59
C CYS A 165 5.90 -4.10 -9.90
N ILE A 166 5.81 -4.96 -8.89
CA ILE A 166 6.96 -5.46 -8.12
C ILE A 166 7.22 -6.96 -8.31
N CYS A 167 6.41 -7.65 -9.13
CA CYS A 167 6.61 -9.05 -9.45
C CYS A 167 7.92 -9.26 -10.22
N THR A 168 8.84 -9.96 -9.55
CA THR A 168 10.09 -10.53 -10.07
C THR A 168 10.10 -12.01 -9.68
N ALA A 169 10.99 -12.83 -10.23
CA ALA A 169 11.11 -14.23 -9.80
C ALA A 169 11.25 -14.37 -8.27
N VAL A 170 12.04 -13.51 -7.63
CA VAL A 170 12.26 -13.50 -6.17
C VAL A 170 11.00 -13.06 -5.42
N ASN A 171 10.40 -11.93 -5.81
CA ASN A 171 9.23 -11.39 -5.10
C ASN A 171 8.00 -12.28 -5.30
N SER A 172 7.79 -12.82 -6.50
CA SER A 172 6.71 -13.76 -6.81
C SER A 172 6.86 -15.05 -6.00
N GLY A 173 8.07 -15.63 -5.95
CA GLY A 173 8.33 -16.80 -5.11
C GLY A 173 8.06 -16.53 -3.63
N ASN A 174 8.50 -15.38 -3.11
CA ASN A 174 8.23 -14.98 -1.72
C ASN A 174 6.74 -14.75 -1.45
N MET A 175 6.01 -14.09 -2.36
CA MET A 175 4.56 -13.87 -2.21
C MET A 175 3.82 -15.22 -2.20
N LEU A 176 4.13 -16.10 -3.15
CA LEU A 176 3.46 -17.41 -3.27
C LEU A 176 3.75 -18.34 -2.08
N ALA A 177 5.01 -18.44 -1.65
CA ALA A 177 5.41 -19.38 -0.60
C ALA A 177 5.19 -18.88 0.83
N ARG A 178 5.20 -17.55 1.05
CA ARG A 178 5.31 -16.97 2.42
C ARG A 178 4.20 -15.99 2.78
N THR A 179 3.17 -15.87 1.95
CA THR A 179 2.05 -14.96 2.20
C THR A 179 0.71 -15.60 1.84
N GLU A 180 -0.38 -14.95 2.24
CA GLU A 180 -1.76 -15.36 1.96
C GLU A 180 -2.28 -14.86 0.60
N ILE A 181 -1.40 -14.51 -0.35
CA ILE A 181 -1.80 -13.88 -1.62
C ILE A 181 -2.76 -14.74 -2.43
N LEU A 182 -2.60 -16.06 -2.43
CA LEU A 182 -3.48 -16.98 -3.17
C LEU A 182 -4.90 -17.00 -2.58
N ALA A 183 -5.04 -16.92 -1.26
CA ALA A 183 -6.34 -16.84 -0.61
C ALA A 183 -7.05 -15.52 -0.96
N ILE A 184 -6.32 -14.40 -0.96
CA ILE A 184 -6.84 -13.09 -1.38
C ILE A 184 -7.27 -13.11 -2.84
N LEU A 185 -6.45 -13.70 -3.73
CA LEU A 185 -6.77 -13.83 -5.15
C LEU A 185 -8.00 -14.71 -5.37
N SER A 186 -8.08 -15.89 -4.75
CA SER A 186 -9.25 -16.76 -4.83
C SER A 186 -10.52 -16.03 -4.36
N SER A 187 -10.47 -15.34 -3.21
CA SER A 187 -11.59 -14.53 -2.73
C SER A 187 -11.97 -13.41 -3.71
N SER A 188 -10.99 -12.78 -4.35
CA SER A 188 -11.21 -11.65 -5.28
C SER A 188 -11.77 -12.11 -6.64
N LEU A 189 -11.57 -13.38 -7.00
CA LEU A 189 -12.02 -13.98 -8.25
C LEU A 189 -13.41 -14.64 -8.15
N ARG A 190 -13.99 -14.75 -6.95
CA ARG A 190 -15.32 -15.35 -6.77
C ARG A 190 -16.38 -14.60 -7.58
N GLY A 191 -17.10 -15.33 -8.42
CA GLY A 191 -18.07 -14.78 -9.38
C GLY A 191 -19.20 -13.96 -8.74
N GLU A 192 -19.55 -14.23 -7.48
CA GLU A 192 -20.55 -13.44 -6.73
C GLU A 192 -20.14 -11.97 -6.57
N LEU A 193 -18.84 -11.66 -6.57
CA LEU A 193 -18.33 -10.29 -6.45
C LEU A 193 -18.26 -9.56 -7.80
N PHE A 194 -18.54 -10.24 -8.91
CA PHE A 194 -18.37 -9.69 -10.26
C PHE A 194 -19.25 -8.46 -10.51
N GLN A 195 -20.53 -8.56 -10.13
CA GLN A 195 -21.51 -7.48 -10.38
C GLN A 195 -21.18 -6.23 -9.58
N ASP A 196 -20.67 -6.41 -8.35
CA ASP A 196 -20.45 -5.29 -7.42
C ASP A 196 -19.03 -4.70 -7.51
N ASN A 197 -18.04 -5.48 -7.96
CA ASN A 197 -16.63 -5.12 -7.88
C ASN A 197 -15.78 -5.56 -9.09
N PHE A 198 -16.26 -5.33 -10.32
CA PHE A 198 -15.49 -5.60 -11.54
C PHE A 198 -14.01 -5.14 -11.52
N PRO A 199 -13.64 -3.96 -10.99
CA PRO A 199 -12.24 -3.56 -10.89
C PRO A 199 -11.38 -4.50 -10.02
N LEU A 200 -11.95 -5.07 -8.96
CA LEU A 200 -11.23 -6.00 -8.09
C LEU A 200 -10.90 -7.28 -8.86
N LEU A 201 -11.88 -7.82 -9.61
CA LEU A 201 -11.67 -8.99 -10.46
C LEU A 201 -10.54 -8.73 -11.46
N MET A 202 -10.59 -7.61 -12.18
CA MET A 202 -9.58 -7.27 -13.18
C MET A 202 -8.18 -7.10 -12.58
N ALA A 203 -8.08 -6.53 -11.37
CA ALA A 203 -6.80 -6.41 -10.68
C ALA A 203 -6.26 -7.78 -10.23
N ALA A 204 -7.13 -8.66 -9.75
CA ALA A 204 -6.77 -10.03 -9.36
C ALA A 204 -6.31 -10.87 -10.57
N LEU A 205 -7.08 -10.88 -11.66
CA LEU A 205 -6.70 -11.53 -12.93
C LEU A 205 -5.38 -10.98 -13.45
N GLY A 206 -5.22 -9.65 -13.42
CA GLY A 206 -3.99 -8.99 -13.84
C GLY A 206 -2.79 -9.37 -12.98
N LEU A 207 -2.97 -9.72 -11.71
CA LEU A 207 -1.88 -10.23 -10.85
C LEU A 207 -1.61 -11.71 -11.09
N VAL A 208 -2.65 -12.54 -11.23
CA VAL A 208 -2.49 -13.97 -11.57
C VAL A 208 -1.71 -14.14 -12.87
N ALA A 209 -2.05 -13.37 -13.91
CA ALA A 209 -1.35 -13.40 -15.19
C ALA A 209 0.16 -13.10 -15.02
N VAL A 210 0.51 -12.12 -14.18
CA VAL A 210 1.90 -11.75 -13.91
C VAL A 210 2.62 -12.81 -13.06
N LEU A 211 1.94 -13.39 -12.06
CA LEU A 211 2.52 -14.46 -11.24
C LEU A 211 2.78 -15.74 -12.06
N ALA A 212 1.95 -16.00 -13.08
CA ALA A 212 2.11 -17.14 -13.99
C ALA A 212 3.32 -16.98 -14.95
N GLU A 213 3.90 -15.79 -15.08
CA GLU A 213 5.13 -15.57 -15.86
C GLU A 213 6.38 -16.16 -15.19
N PHE A 214 6.30 -16.53 -13.91
CA PHE A 214 7.42 -17.04 -13.13
C PHE A 214 7.17 -18.49 -12.67
N PRO A 215 8.22 -19.30 -12.45
CA PRO A 215 8.07 -20.63 -11.86
C PRO A 215 7.46 -20.55 -10.45
N TRP A 216 6.48 -21.41 -10.18
CA TRP A 216 5.84 -21.48 -8.86
C TRP A 216 6.66 -22.39 -7.93
N PRO A 217 6.77 -22.08 -6.63
CA PRO A 217 7.48 -22.93 -5.67
C PRO A 217 6.88 -24.34 -5.63
N SER A 218 7.73 -25.37 -5.68
CA SER A 218 7.28 -26.78 -5.77
C SER A 218 6.49 -27.22 -4.54
N ASP A 219 6.94 -26.81 -3.35
CA ASP A 219 6.27 -27.02 -2.07
C ASP A 219 4.84 -26.48 -2.05
N MET A 220 4.61 -25.35 -2.73
CA MET A 220 3.30 -24.72 -2.87
C MET A 220 2.38 -25.47 -3.83
N LEU A 221 2.95 -26.05 -4.91
CA LEU A 221 2.22 -26.89 -5.86
C LEU A 221 1.83 -28.22 -5.24
N ASP A 222 2.77 -28.89 -4.57
CA ASP A 222 2.58 -30.18 -3.90
C ASP A 222 1.53 -30.10 -2.78
N ALA A 223 1.44 -28.95 -2.11
CA ALA A 223 0.44 -28.68 -1.07
C ALA A 223 -0.96 -28.33 -1.60
N GLY A 224 -1.18 -28.26 -2.92
CA GLY A 224 -2.49 -27.96 -3.51
C GLY A 224 -2.99 -26.52 -3.25
N LEU A 225 -2.15 -25.60 -2.79
CA LEU A 225 -2.57 -24.24 -2.40
C LEU A 225 -3.11 -23.39 -3.55
N HIS A 226 -2.89 -23.82 -4.79
CA HIS A 226 -3.35 -23.18 -6.01
C HIS A 226 -4.75 -23.62 -6.46
N GLU A 227 -5.23 -24.77 -5.97
CA GLU A 227 -6.53 -25.34 -6.37
C GLU A 227 -7.70 -24.36 -6.26
N PRO A 228 -7.79 -23.48 -5.24
CA PRO A 228 -8.88 -22.50 -5.13
C PRO A 228 -8.90 -21.42 -6.24
N LEU A 229 -7.89 -21.35 -7.11
CA LEU A 229 -7.87 -20.48 -8.29
C LEU A 229 -8.40 -21.17 -9.55
N LEU A 230 -8.52 -22.50 -9.53
CA LEU A 230 -8.92 -23.32 -10.67
C LEU A 230 -10.41 -23.69 -10.66
N THR A 231 -11.10 -23.42 -9.54
CA THR A 231 -12.52 -23.72 -9.28
C THR A 231 -13.37 -22.46 -9.31
#